data_AF-A0A378SK38-F1
#
_entry.id   AF-A0A378SK38-F1
#
_cell.length_a   1.000
_cell.length_b   1.000
_cell.length_c   1.000
_cell.angle_alpha   90.00
_cell.angle_beta   90.00
_cell.angle_gamma   90.00
#
_symmetry.space_group_name_H-M   'P 1'
#
loop_
_entity.id
_entity.type
_entity.pdbx_description
1 polymer ?
#
loop_
_entity_poly.entity_id
_entity_poly.type
_entity_poly.pdbx_seq_one_letter_code
_entity_poly.pdbx_strand_id
1 'polypeptide(L)'
;MAEFVESCELRAQFAAGLSRMYGAEVPAYHTLVEVSSLVNTAFPGALRLGSLERVTAERHGAIRVGSAAELAQVADLFSAFGMYPVGYYDLREAASPIPVVSTAFRPIGQDELARNPFRVFTSMLTVADGRFFSADLRTRVQRFLDSRQLFDPALIASAQRIAAAGGCPAGDAPGFVTAAVSAFALSREPIDRAWYDELSAVSAVAADIAGVTSTHINHLTPRVLDIDALQQAMTERGITMIDRIQGPPRVDGPQVLLRQTSFRALAEPRRFRSPSGEVTDGTLRVRFGEVEQRGVALTRAGRERYDAAMSAPDPAAVWHRHFPATDAEMAASGLAYYVDGDPSRPVVYEDFLPASAAGIFRSNLDTASAAVQGGDTTEYCQDWMAGRIGHHIHDPYDLYEKVAHS
;
A
#
# COMPACT_ATOMS: atom_id res chain seq x y z
N MET A 1 30.03 -21.09 -13.30
CA MET A 1 28.73 -21.23 -12.63
C MET A 1 27.87 -20.09 -13.15
N ALA A 2 26.64 -20.35 -13.59
CA ALA A 2 25.74 -19.25 -13.97
C ALA A 2 25.51 -18.39 -12.72
N GLU A 3 25.64 -17.07 -12.87
CA GLU A 3 25.35 -16.11 -11.80
C GLU A 3 23.88 -16.26 -11.37
N PHE A 4 23.62 -16.28 -10.07
CA PHE A 4 22.30 -16.50 -9.49
C PHE A 4 21.83 -15.20 -8.84
N VAL A 5 20.59 -14.79 -9.11
CA VAL A 5 19.99 -13.56 -8.60
C VAL A 5 19.00 -13.94 -7.51
N GLU A 6 19.24 -13.48 -6.29
CA GLU A 6 18.39 -13.76 -5.14
C GLU A 6 17.05 -13.01 -5.22
N SER A 7 16.02 -13.51 -4.53
CA SER A 7 14.68 -12.86 -4.47
C SER A 7 14.72 -11.40 -4.04
N CYS A 8 15.64 -11.00 -3.18
CA CYS A 8 15.84 -9.62 -2.74
C CYS A 8 16.40 -8.70 -3.83
N GLU A 9 17.28 -9.21 -4.69
CA GLU A 9 17.80 -8.48 -5.84
C GLU A 9 16.72 -8.37 -6.92
N LEU A 10 15.94 -9.44 -7.14
CA LEU A 10 14.75 -9.38 -7.99
C LEU A 10 13.75 -8.34 -7.48
N ARG A 11 13.53 -8.27 -6.16
CA ARG A 11 12.65 -7.28 -5.52
C ARG A 11 13.14 -5.85 -5.76
N ALA A 12 14.45 -5.62 -5.61
CA ALA A 12 15.05 -4.31 -5.89
C ALA A 12 14.89 -3.92 -7.38
N GLN A 13 15.13 -4.86 -8.29
CA GLN A 13 14.93 -4.65 -9.73
C GLN A 13 13.46 -4.37 -10.08
N PHE A 14 12.53 -5.10 -9.46
CA PHE A 14 11.08 -4.92 -9.61
C PHE A 14 10.63 -3.55 -9.08
N ALA A 15 11.02 -3.16 -7.87
CA ALA A 15 10.71 -1.85 -7.29
C ALA A 15 11.25 -0.68 -8.14
N ALA A 16 12.46 -0.83 -8.70
CA ALA A 16 13.04 0.13 -9.62
C ALA A 16 12.29 0.17 -10.96
N GLY A 17 11.88 -0.99 -11.48
CA GLY A 17 11.07 -1.13 -12.69
C GLY A 17 9.70 -0.46 -12.56
N LEU A 18 8.98 -0.73 -11.47
CA LEU A 18 7.71 -0.08 -11.14
C LEU A 18 7.87 1.42 -11.02
N SER A 19 8.93 1.91 -10.38
CA SER A 19 9.18 3.35 -10.25
C SER A 19 9.43 4.05 -11.59
N ARG A 20 10.12 3.39 -12.53
CA ARG A 20 10.32 3.94 -13.87
C ARG A 20 9.02 3.96 -14.66
N MET A 21 8.26 2.87 -14.63
CA MET A 21 6.96 2.76 -15.27
C MET A 21 5.98 3.81 -14.72
N TYR A 22 5.82 3.86 -13.40
CA TYR A 22 4.90 4.79 -12.74
C TYR A 22 5.29 6.25 -12.96
N GLY A 23 6.59 6.59 -12.97
CA GLY A 23 7.04 7.94 -13.29
C GLY A 23 6.74 8.36 -14.74
N ALA A 24 6.87 7.44 -15.70
CA ALA A 24 6.49 7.69 -17.08
C ALA A 24 4.98 7.90 -17.26
N GLU A 25 4.18 7.21 -16.44
CA GLU A 25 2.71 7.31 -16.45
C GLU A 25 2.18 8.51 -15.64
N VAL A 26 2.90 8.95 -14.61
CA VAL A 26 2.52 10.03 -13.68
C VAL A 26 3.72 10.97 -13.48
N PRO A 27 3.94 11.97 -14.36
CA PRO A 27 5.15 12.80 -14.31
C PRO A 27 5.40 13.52 -12.99
N ALA A 28 4.35 13.90 -12.25
CA ALA A 28 4.47 14.52 -10.92
C ALA A 28 5.15 13.62 -9.87
N TYR A 29 5.15 12.29 -10.08
CA TYR A 29 5.89 11.36 -9.24
C TYR A 29 7.41 11.58 -9.32
N HIS A 30 7.95 11.99 -10.48
CA HIS A 30 9.36 12.33 -10.58
C HIS A 30 9.73 13.51 -9.69
N THR A 31 8.90 14.56 -9.68
CA THR A 31 9.08 15.71 -8.77
C THR A 31 8.99 15.27 -7.32
N LEU A 32 8.06 14.38 -6.97
CA LEU A 32 7.95 13.87 -5.60
C LEU A 32 9.22 13.13 -5.15
N VAL A 33 9.77 12.26 -5.99
CA VAL A 33 11.01 11.50 -5.68
C VAL A 33 12.20 12.44 -5.54
N GLU A 34 12.30 13.46 -6.41
CA GLU A 34 13.35 14.48 -6.33
C GLU A 34 13.26 15.27 -5.01
N VAL A 35 12.08 15.79 -4.67
CA VAL A 35 11.87 16.56 -3.44
C VAL A 35 12.11 15.69 -2.21
N SER A 36 11.67 14.44 -2.22
CA SER A 36 11.94 13.48 -1.13
C SER A 36 13.45 13.31 -0.92
N SER A 37 14.22 13.16 -2.00
CA SER A 37 15.67 13.00 -1.93
C SER A 37 16.38 14.25 -1.38
N LEU A 38 15.93 15.44 -1.79
CA LEU A 38 16.44 16.71 -1.29
C LEU A 38 16.16 16.89 0.21
N VAL A 39 14.93 16.61 0.65
CA VAL A 39 14.56 16.67 2.07
C VAL A 39 15.36 15.64 2.86
N ASN A 40 15.47 14.39 2.41
CA ASN A 40 16.22 13.36 3.13
C ASN A 40 17.70 13.73 3.34
N THR A 41 18.32 14.38 2.35
CA THR A 41 19.71 14.86 2.45
C THR A 41 19.87 15.99 3.46
N ALA A 42 18.84 16.84 3.63
CA ALA A 42 18.86 17.95 4.58
C ALA A 42 18.61 17.53 6.04
N PHE A 43 18.12 16.31 6.29
CA PHE A 43 17.73 15.82 7.61
C PHE A 43 18.45 14.51 8.04
N PRO A 44 19.80 14.45 8.05
CA PRO A 44 20.53 13.22 8.39
C PRO A 44 20.39 12.78 9.86
N GLY A 45 19.89 13.65 10.75
CA GLY A 45 19.66 13.31 12.16
C GLY A 45 18.62 12.21 12.40
N ALA A 46 17.79 11.90 11.40
CA ALA A 46 16.74 10.87 11.48
C ALA A 46 17.18 9.48 10.98
N LEU A 47 18.46 9.29 10.62
CA LEU A 47 19.00 8.03 10.08
C LEU A 47 18.99 6.84 11.04
N ARG A 48 18.66 7.05 12.33
CA ARG A 48 18.40 5.96 13.29
C ARG A 48 17.26 5.03 12.88
N LEU A 49 16.38 5.49 11.98
CA LEU A 49 15.27 4.72 11.40
C LEU A 49 15.61 4.16 10.00
N GLY A 50 16.89 4.14 9.61
CA GLY A 50 17.37 3.58 8.35
C GLY A 50 18.51 4.39 7.72
N SER A 51 19.44 3.69 7.05
CA SER A 51 20.49 4.34 6.26
C SER A 51 19.89 5.21 5.14
N LEU A 52 20.63 6.23 4.70
CA LEU A 52 20.17 7.14 3.64
C LEU A 52 19.91 6.38 2.34
N GLU A 53 20.73 5.36 2.05
CA GLU A 53 20.55 4.46 0.92
C GLU A 53 19.21 3.71 1.00
N ARG A 54 18.91 3.10 2.16
CA ARG A 54 17.62 2.44 2.40
C ARG A 54 16.47 3.42 2.23
N VAL A 55 16.52 4.58 2.88
CA VAL A 55 15.44 5.58 2.84
C VAL A 55 15.19 6.09 1.42
N THR A 56 16.25 6.30 0.63
CA THR A 56 16.13 6.76 -0.77
C THR A 56 15.55 5.69 -1.69
N ALA A 57 15.89 4.41 -1.45
CA ALA A 57 15.37 3.28 -2.22
C ALA A 57 13.96 2.84 -1.77
N GLU A 58 13.59 3.14 -0.53
CA GLU A 58 12.38 2.69 0.14
C GLU A 58 11.13 3.27 -0.50
N ARG A 59 10.23 2.35 -0.88
CA ARG A 59 8.94 2.66 -1.49
C ARG A 59 7.88 1.67 -1.02
N HIS A 60 6.63 2.07 -1.11
CA HIS A 60 5.53 1.11 -1.17
C HIS A 60 4.64 1.38 -2.37
N GLY A 61 4.08 0.33 -2.96
CA GLY A 61 3.01 0.41 -3.94
C GLY A 61 1.66 0.07 -3.31
N ALA A 62 0.59 0.42 -4.01
CA ALA A 62 -0.74 -0.14 -3.73
C ALA A 62 -1.39 -0.66 -5.01
N ILE A 63 -1.98 -1.84 -4.95
CA ILE A 63 -2.72 -2.46 -6.06
C ILE A 63 -4.08 -2.93 -5.57
N ARG A 64 -4.98 -3.20 -6.52
CA ARG A 64 -6.31 -3.72 -6.23
C ARG A 64 -6.65 -4.89 -7.15
N VAL A 65 -7.37 -5.86 -6.59
CA VAL A 65 -7.87 -7.05 -7.27
C VAL A 65 -9.33 -7.28 -6.91
N GLY A 66 -10.05 -8.02 -7.73
CA GLY A 66 -11.50 -8.25 -7.61
C GLY A 66 -11.87 -9.56 -6.94
N SER A 67 -10.99 -10.57 -6.96
CA SER A 67 -11.33 -11.90 -6.45
C SER A 67 -10.22 -12.54 -5.62
N ALA A 68 -10.59 -13.56 -4.85
CA ALA A 68 -9.65 -14.37 -4.08
C ALA A 68 -8.64 -15.11 -4.98
N ALA A 69 -9.07 -15.54 -6.17
CA ALA A 69 -8.20 -16.19 -7.15
C ALA A 69 -7.14 -15.22 -7.69
N GLU A 70 -7.53 -13.97 -7.98
CA GLU A 70 -6.59 -12.92 -8.38
C GLU A 70 -5.62 -12.57 -7.23
N LEU A 71 -6.12 -12.51 -5.99
CA LEU A 71 -5.27 -12.27 -4.81
C LEU A 71 -4.26 -13.41 -4.57
N ALA A 72 -4.65 -14.67 -4.82
CA ALA A 72 -3.74 -15.81 -4.76
C ALA A 72 -2.62 -15.69 -5.81
N GLN A 73 -2.95 -15.29 -7.04
CA GLN A 73 -1.95 -15.03 -8.08
C GLN A 73 -0.99 -13.89 -7.70
N VAL A 74 -1.48 -12.85 -7.02
CA VAL A 74 -0.63 -11.79 -6.46
C VAL A 74 0.32 -12.36 -5.40
N ALA A 75 -0.17 -13.22 -4.50
CA ALA A 75 0.65 -13.84 -3.47
C ALA A 75 1.77 -14.70 -4.08
N ASP A 76 1.44 -15.50 -5.09
CA ASP A 76 2.42 -16.30 -5.83
C ASP A 76 3.45 -15.42 -6.55
N LEU A 77 3.00 -14.36 -7.23
CA LEU A 77 3.88 -13.42 -7.92
C LEU A 77 4.86 -12.74 -6.95
N PHE A 78 4.35 -12.25 -5.82
CA PHE A 78 5.17 -11.55 -4.82
C PHE A 78 6.09 -12.47 -4.02
N SER A 79 5.75 -13.75 -3.87
CA SER A 79 6.64 -14.74 -3.25
C SER A 79 7.99 -14.89 -4.00
N ALA A 80 8.01 -14.72 -5.32
CA ALA A 80 9.24 -14.74 -6.12
C ALA A 80 10.21 -13.59 -5.76
N PHE A 81 9.66 -12.49 -5.25
CA PHE A 81 10.39 -11.33 -4.77
C PHE A 81 10.64 -11.39 -3.25
N GLY A 82 10.41 -12.53 -2.59
CA GLY A 82 10.58 -12.68 -1.15
C GLY A 82 9.63 -11.81 -0.33
N MET A 83 8.43 -11.55 -0.86
CA MET A 83 7.40 -10.74 -0.23
C MET A 83 6.22 -11.62 0.16
N TYR A 84 5.81 -11.52 1.42
CA TYR A 84 4.78 -12.37 2.03
C TYR A 84 3.65 -11.51 2.61
N PRO A 85 2.42 -12.03 2.68
CA PRO A 85 1.29 -11.27 3.23
C PRO A 85 1.47 -11.09 4.74
N VAL A 86 1.41 -9.83 5.19
CA VAL A 86 1.51 -9.42 6.58
C VAL A 86 0.32 -8.53 6.93
N GLY A 87 -0.35 -8.88 8.04
CA GLY A 87 -1.51 -8.16 8.54
C GLY A 87 -2.78 -8.34 7.71
N TYR A 88 -3.92 -8.14 8.36
CA TYR A 88 -5.23 -8.12 7.72
C TYR A 88 -5.91 -6.78 8.02
N TYR A 89 -6.43 -6.15 6.97
CA TYR A 89 -7.04 -4.83 7.03
C TYR A 89 -8.45 -4.90 6.49
N ASP A 90 -9.45 -4.64 7.33
CA ASP A 90 -10.85 -4.61 6.94
C ASP A 90 -11.33 -3.17 6.77
N LEU A 91 -11.40 -2.69 5.52
CA LEU A 91 -11.79 -1.32 5.23
C LEU A 91 -13.31 -1.15 5.15
N ARG A 92 -14.06 -2.25 5.26
CA ARG A 92 -15.52 -2.22 5.30
C ARG A 92 -16.04 -1.68 6.62
N GLU A 93 -15.26 -1.86 7.68
CA GLU A 93 -15.58 -1.40 9.04
C GLU A 93 -14.99 -0.02 9.36
N ALA A 94 -14.35 0.64 8.39
CA ALA A 94 -13.86 2.00 8.56
C ALA A 94 -15.02 2.99 8.75
N ALA A 95 -14.75 4.14 9.38
CA ALA A 95 -15.74 5.22 9.57
C ALA A 95 -16.39 5.68 8.25
N SER A 96 -15.66 5.53 7.14
CA SER A 96 -16.19 5.62 5.78
C SER A 96 -15.93 4.27 5.09
N PRO A 97 -16.93 3.36 5.08
CA PRO A 97 -16.77 2.01 4.55
C PRO A 97 -16.34 1.97 3.08
N ILE A 98 -15.40 1.08 2.76
CA ILE A 98 -14.97 0.76 1.40
C ILE A 98 -15.11 -0.75 1.22
N PRO A 99 -15.64 -1.27 0.10
CA PRO A 99 -15.94 -2.68 -0.10
C PRO A 99 -14.67 -3.53 -0.37
N VAL A 100 -13.64 -3.41 0.47
CA VAL A 100 -12.39 -4.14 0.30
C VAL A 100 -11.84 -4.66 1.62
N VAL A 101 -11.15 -5.80 1.52
CA VAL A 101 -10.25 -6.32 2.55
C VAL A 101 -8.85 -6.41 1.97
N SER A 102 -7.83 -6.22 2.80
CA SER A 102 -6.46 -6.03 2.31
C SER A 102 -5.42 -6.73 3.18
N THR A 103 -4.24 -6.94 2.58
CA THR A 103 -3.00 -7.37 3.24
C THR A 103 -1.83 -6.60 2.64
N ALA A 104 -0.71 -6.51 3.37
CA ALA A 104 0.53 -5.95 2.83
C ALA A 104 1.48 -7.07 2.42
N PHE A 105 1.93 -7.10 1.17
CA PHE A 105 3.02 -8.00 0.76
C PHE A 105 4.35 -7.32 1.00
N ARG A 106 5.22 -7.92 1.81
CA ARG A 106 6.54 -7.36 2.13
C ARG A 106 7.54 -8.41 2.58
N PRO A 107 8.84 -8.09 2.59
CA PRO A 107 9.83 -8.94 3.23
C PRO A 107 9.59 -9.01 4.74
N ILE A 108 9.92 -10.16 5.32
CA ILE A 108 9.75 -10.44 6.75
C ILE A 108 11.07 -10.63 7.50
N GLY A 109 12.19 -10.79 6.77
CA GLY A 109 13.54 -10.85 7.33
C GLY A 109 14.10 -9.46 7.56
N GLN A 110 14.83 -9.26 8.65
CA GLN A 110 15.46 -7.97 8.97
C GLN A 110 16.53 -7.58 7.93
N ASP A 111 17.40 -8.52 7.55
CA ASP A 111 18.41 -8.29 6.51
C ASP A 111 17.78 -8.01 5.14
N GLU A 112 16.66 -8.67 4.86
CA GLU A 112 15.87 -8.46 3.64
C GLU A 112 15.26 -7.05 3.57
N LEU A 113 14.72 -6.57 4.69
CA LEU A 113 14.20 -5.19 4.84
C LEU A 113 15.32 -4.15 4.79
N ALA A 114 16.50 -4.47 5.30
CA ALA A 114 17.67 -3.60 5.24
C ALA A 114 18.17 -3.44 3.79
N ARG A 115 18.18 -4.54 3.01
CA ARG A 115 18.56 -4.53 1.59
C ARG A 115 17.53 -3.83 0.71
N ASN A 116 16.25 -4.18 0.85
CA ASN A 116 15.18 -3.56 0.09
C ASN A 116 13.81 -3.74 0.78
N PRO A 117 13.25 -2.69 1.40
CA PRO A 117 11.98 -2.78 2.13
C PRO A 117 10.76 -2.55 1.23
N PHE A 118 10.81 -2.91 -0.06
CA PHE A 118 9.67 -2.68 -0.95
C PHE A 118 8.43 -3.45 -0.47
N ARG A 119 7.30 -2.74 -0.39
CA ARG A 119 6.02 -3.25 0.12
C ARG A 119 4.93 -3.00 -0.91
N VAL A 120 3.91 -3.86 -0.97
CA VAL A 120 2.72 -3.61 -1.78
C VAL A 120 1.45 -3.86 -0.97
N PHE A 121 0.71 -2.79 -0.68
CA PHE A 121 -0.62 -2.89 -0.09
C PHE A 121 -1.61 -3.39 -1.14
N THR A 122 -2.18 -4.57 -0.93
CA THR A 122 -3.06 -5.22 -1.90
C THR A 122 -4.46 -5.34 -1.35
N SER A 123 -5.43 -4.72 -2.03
CA SER A 123 -6.84 -4.75 -1.63
C SER A 123 -7.66 -5.63 -2.56
N MET A 124 -8.52 -6.46 -1.99
CA MET A 124 -9.45 -7.32 -2.73
C MET A 124 -10.88 -6.86 -2.50
N LEU A 125 -11.66 -6.75 -3.58
CA LEU A 125 -13.08 -6.41 -3.53
C LEU A 125 -13.90 -7.47 -2.77
N THR A 126 -14.79 -7.03 -1.90
CA THR A 126 -15.69 -7.90 -1.12
C THR A 126 -17.06 -8.02 -1.77
N VAL A 127 -17.10 -8.62 -2.95
CA VAL A 127 -18.30 -8.77 -3.80
C VAL A 127 -19.45 -9.50 -3.10
N ALA A 128 -19.14 -10.36 -2.12
CA ALA A 128 -20.17 -11.08 -1.37
C ALA A 128 -20.91 -10.22 -0.33
N ASP A 129 -20.38 -9.03 -0.02
CA ASP A 129 -20.94 -8.15 1.01
C ASP A 129 -22.18 -7.41 0.48
N GLY A 130 -23.35 -7.89 0.92
CA GLY A 130 -24.66 -7.36 0.53
C GLY A 130 -24.92 -5.92 0.95
N ARG A 131 -24.06 -5.36 1.83
CA ARG A 131 -24.07 -3.96 2.22
C ARG A 131 -23.70 -3.00 1.08
N PHE A 132 -22.90 -3.49 0.12
CA PHE A 132 -22.40 -2.70 -1.01
C PHE A 132 -22.98 -3.19 -2.35
N PHE A 133 -23.19 -4.50 -2.50
CA PHE A 133 -23.63 -5.09 -3.76
C PHE A 133 -24.99 -5.76 -3.60
N SER A 134 -25.97 -5.29 -4.38
CA SER A 134 -27.26 -5.99 -4.51
C SER A 134 -27.05 -7.38 -5.11
N ALA A 135 -27.99 -8.32 -4.90
CA ALA A 135 -27.87 -9.69 -5.43
C ALA A 135 -27.66 -9.73 -6.96
N ASP A 136 -28.35 -8.84 -7.69
CA ASP A 136 -28.18 -8.69 -9.13
C ASP A 136 -26.80 -8.13 -9.49
N LEU A 137 -26.39 -7.02 -8.87
CA LEU A 137 -25.09 -6.40 -9.14
C LEU A 137 -23.94 -7.34 -8.79
N ARG A 138 -24.03 -8.05 -7.66
CA ARG A 138 -23.08 -9.10 -7.25
C ARG A 138 -22.88 -10.14 -8.35
N THR A 139 -23.96 -10.62 -8.95
CA THR A 139 -23.90 -11.63 -10.02
C THR A 139 -23.20 -11.09 -11.27
N ARG A 140 -23.47 -9.83 -11.63
CA ARG A 140 -22.84 -9.17 -12.79
C ARG A 140 -21.37 -8.89 -12.55
N VAL A 141 -21.00 -8.39 -11.38
CA VAL A 141 -19.60 -8.17 -10.97
C VAL A 141 -18.83 -9.49 -10.98
N GLN A 142 -19.37 -10.56 -10.39
CA GLN A 142 -18.68 -11.86 -10.37
C GLN A 142 -18.44 -12.38 -11.80
N ARG A 143 -19.44 -12.31 -12.68
CA ARG A 143 -19.28 -12.72 -14.09
C ARG A 143 -18.19 -11.93 -14.80
N PHE A 144 -18.12 -10.62 -14.57
CA PHE A 144 -17.10 -9.77 -15.17
C PHE A 144 -15.69 -10.19 -14.69
N LEU A 145 -15.52 -10.38 -13.38
CA LEU A 145 -14.26 -10.80 -12.77
C LEU A 145 -13.83 -12.20 -13.23
N ASP A 146 -14.77 -13.14 -13.34
CA ASP A 146 -14.49 -14.51 -13.80
C ASP A 146 -14.08 -14.56 -15.29
N SER A 147 -14.48 -13.56 -16.08
CA SER A 147 -14.18 -13.52 -17.52
C SER A 147 -12.81 -12.91 -17.87
N ARG A 148 -12.16 -12.21 -16.93
CA ARG A 148 -10.89 -11.53 -17.18
C ARG A 148 -9.71 -12.33 -16.64
N GLN A 149 -8.52 -11.99 -17.14
CA GLN A 149 -7.26 -12.57 -16.71
C GLN A 149 -6.28 -11.44 -16.41
N LEU A 150 -5.92 -11.24 -15.14
CA LEU A 150 -4.98 -10.18 -14.76
C LEU A 150 -3.52 -10.56 -15.03
N PHE A 151 -3.15 -11.81 -14.77
CA PHE A 151 -1.77 -12.28 -14.90
C PHE A 151 -1.68 -13.43 -15.90
N ASP A 152 -0.61 -13.42 -16.71
CA ASP A 152 -0.27 -14.55 -17.57
C ASP A 152 0.01 -15.79 -16.70
N PRO A 153 -0.67 -16.94 -16.93
CA PRO A 153 -0.40 -18.18 -16.22
C PRO A 153 1.08 -18.61 -16.26
N ALA A 154 1.81 -18.32 -17.35
CA ALA A 154 3.23 -18.61 -17.46
C ALA A 154 4.09 -17.72 -16.54
N LEU A 155 3.67 -16.47 -16.32
CA LEU A 155 4.31 -15.56 -15.35
C LEU A 155 4.13 -16.11 -13.93
N ILE A 156 2.91 -16.51 -13.56
CA ILE A 156 2.63 -17.05 -12.22
C ILE A 156 3.36 -18.37 -11.99
N ALA A 157 3.37 -19.28 -12.96
CA ALA A 157 4.13 -20.52 -12.87
C ALA A 157 5.65 -20.27 -12.73
N SER A 158 6.17 -19.22 -13.37
CA SER A 158 7.57 -18.81 -13.20
C SER A 158 7.82 -18.25 -11.80
N ALA A 159 6.92 -17.41 -11.28
CA ALA A 159 7.03 -16.87 -9.94
C ALA A 159 7.07 -17.98 -8.87
N GLN A 160 6.20 -18.99 -8.97
CA GLN A 160 6.21 -20.14 -8.06
C GLN A 160 7.54 -20.90 -8.09
N ARG A 161 8.13 -21.12 -9.28
CA ARG A 161 9.46 -21.78 -9.39
C ARG A 161 10.58 -20.94 -8.78
N ILE A 162 10.57 -19.63 -9.03
CA ILE A 162 11.56 -18.70 -8.50
C ILE A 162 11.47 -18.62 -6.98
N ALA A 163 10.26 -18.52 -6.43
CA ALA A 163 10.02 -18.51 -5.00
C ALA A 163 10.53 -19.79 -4.32
N ALA A 164 10.25 -20.95 -4.91
CA ALA A 164 10.72 -22.23 -4.39
C ALA A 164 12.25 -22.38 -4.41
N ALA A 165 12.93 -21.70 -5.35
CA ALA A 165 14.39 -21.69 -5.47
C ALA A 165 15.08 -20.56 -4.70
N GLY A 166 14.32 -19.59 -4.15
CA GLY A 166 14.86 -18.38 -3.50
C GLY A 166 15.49 -17.37 -4.47
N GLY A 167 15.21 -17.49 -5.78
CA GLY A 167 15.84 -16.69 -6.82
C GLY A 167 15.82 -17.40 -8.18
N CYS A 168 16.59 -16.88 -9.13
CA CYS A 168 16.70 -17.47 -10.47
C CYS A 168 18.09 -17.25 -11.10
N PRO A 169 18.44 -18.00 -12.16
CA PRO A 169 19.60 -17.68 -12.98
C PRO A 169 19.55 -16.24 -13.50
N ALA A 170 20.69 -15.56 -13.56
CA ALA A 170 20.79 -14.16 -13.99
C ALA A 170 20.27 -13.91 -15.41
N GLY A 171 20.31 -14.92 -16.30
CA GLY A 171 19.73 -14.83 -17.64
C GLY A 171 18.20 -14.72 -17.66
N ASP A 172 17.52 -15.27 -16.64
CA ASP A 172 16.05 -15.31 -16.57
C ASP A 172 15.48 -14.05 -15.88
N ALA A 173 16.27 -13.43 -14.99
CA ALA A 173 15.85 -12.31 -14.15
C ALA A 173 15.27 -11.12 -14.94
N PRO A 174 15.91 -10.61 -16.01
CA PRO A 174 15.37 -9.47 -16.76
C PRO A 174 14.00 -9.74 -17.37
N GLY A 175 13.81 -10.93 -17.98
CA GLY A 175 12.55 -11.30 -18.62
C GLY A 175 11.42 -11.43 -17.60
N PHE A 176 11.69 -12.08 -16.47
CA PHE A 176 10.73 -12.22 -15.37
C PHE A 176 10.34 -10.86 -14.78
N VAL A 177 11.31 -10.02 -14.43
CA VAL A 177 11.07 -8.70 -13.84
C VAL A 177 10.28 -7.80 -14.81
N THR A 178 10.63 -7.78 -16.09
CA THR A 178 9.89 -7.00 -17.09
C THR A 178 8.43 -7.46 -17.18
N ALA A 179 8.18 -8.77 -17.28
CA ALA A 179 6.82 -9.31 -17.34
C ALA A 179 6.01 -8.98 -16.06
N ALA A 180 6.63 -9.08 -14.89
CA ALA A 180 6.00 -8.72 -13.62
C ALA A 180 5.66 -7.22 -13.55
N VAL A 181 6.56 -6.33 -13.97
CA VAL A 181 6.30 -4.88 -14.01
C VAL A 181 5.14 -4.56 -14.95
N SER A 182 5.14 -5.15 -16.15
CA SER A 182 4.10 -4.91 -17.15
C SER A 182 2.70 -5.36 -16.71
N ALA A 183 2.58 -6.33 -15.80
CA ALA A 183 1.30 -6.75 -15.24
C ALA A 183 0.59 -5.66 -14.42
N PHE A 184 1.31 -4.61 -14.01
CA PHE A 184 0.78 -3.48 -13.24
C PHE A 184 0.78 -2.15 -14.02
N ALA A 185 1.03 -2.21 -15.34
CA ALA A 185 0.97 -1.04 -16.21
C ALA A 185 -0.48 -0.58 -16.41
N LEU A 186 -0.67 0.72 -16.58
CA LEU A 186 -2.00 1.25 -16.84
C LEU A 186 -2.50 0.83 -18.23
N SER A 187 -3.63 0.13 -18.29
CA SER A 187 -4.24 -0.26 -19.56
C SER A 187 -4.77 0.93 -20.36
N ARG A 188 -4.59 0.85 -21.69
CA ARG A 188 -5.16 1.79 -22.66
C ARG A 188 -6.50 1.34 -23.20
N GLU A 189 -6.99 0.16 -22.82
CA GLU A 189 -8.28 -0.35 -23.31
C GLU A 189 -9.43 0.59 -22.92
N PRO A 190 -10.39 0.84 -23.84
CA PRO A 190 -11.56 1.64 -23.50
C PRO A 190 -12.40 1.00 -22.38
N ILE A 191 -12.72 1.79 -21.37
CA ILE A 191 -13.58 1.41 -20.25
C ILE A 191 -15.05 1.48 -20.68
N ASP A 192 -15.87 0.48 -20.35
CA ASP A 192 -17.32 0.61 -20.52
C ASP A 192 -17.86 1.71 -19.60
N ARG A 193 -18.37 2.79 -20.18
CA ARG A 193 -18.79 3.98 -19.43
C ARG A 193 -19.99 3.70 -18.53
N ALA A 194 -21.00 3.00 -19.05
CA ALA A 194 -22.23 2.77 -18.31
C ALA A 194 -21.97 1.83 -17.12
N TRP A 195 -21.16 0.80 -17.34
CA TRP A 195 -20.74 -0.11 -16.29
C TRP A 195 -19.88 0.57 -15.22
N TYR A 196 -18.92 1.40 -15.64
CA TYR A 196 -18.07 2.15 -14.73
C TYR A 196 -18.86 3.15 -13.87
N ASP A 197 -19.81 3.87 -14.47
CA ASP A 197 -20.67 4.83 -13.75
C ASP A 197 -21.57 4.11 -12.73
N GLU A 198 -22.13 2.93 -13.07
CA GLU A 198 -22.92 2.12 -12.14
C GLU A 198 -22.10 1.65 -10.94
N LEU A 199 -20.88 1.14 -11.17
CA LEU A 199 -19.99 0.74 -10.08
C LEU A 199 -19.52 1.93 -9.24
N SER A 200 -19.31 3.09 -9.87
CA SER A 200 -18.89 4.31 -9.18
C SER A 200 -19.96 4.80 -8.20
N ALA A 201 -21.25 4.55 -8.50
CA ALA A 201 -22.35 4.84 -7.59
C ALA A 201 -22.32 3.98 -6.31
N VAL A 202 -21.70 2.79 -6.36
CA VAL A 202 -21.40 1.98 -5.16
C VAL A 202 -20.15 2.52 -4.47
N SER A 203 -19.04 2.53 -5.19
CA SER A 203 -17.76 3.04 -4.72
C SER A 203 -16.83 3.22 -5.92
N ALA A 204 -16.11 4.34 -5.99
CA ALA A 204 -15.08 4.52 -7.01
C ALA A 204 -13.97 3.45 -6.94
N VAL A 205 -13.73 2.84 -5.76
CA VAL A 205 -12.84 1.68 -5.63
C VAL A 205 -13.42 0.45 -6.31
N ALA A 206 -14.74 0.23 -6.24
CA ALA A 206 -15.40 -0.85 -6.95
C ALA A 206 -15.33 -0.65 -8.47
N ALA A 207 -15.48 0.59 -8.96
CA ALA A 207 -15.34 0.92 -10.38
C ALA A 207 -13.91 0.73 -10.89
N ASP A 208 -12.92 1.15 -10.10
CA ASP A 208 -11.50 0.98 -10.43
C ASP A 208 -11.05 -0.49 -10.44
N ILE A 209 -11.75 -1.36 -9.69
CA ILE A 209 -11.47 -2.79 -9.66
C ILE A 209 -12.28 -3.53 -10.72
N ALA A 210 -13.60 -3.44 -10.68
CA ALA A 210 -14.51 -4.27 -11.48
C ALA A 210 -15.00 -3.57 -12.75
N GLY A 211 -14.57 -2.34 -13.02
CA GLY A 211 -14.86 -1.61 -14.27
C GLY A 211 -13.78 -1.75 -15.33
N VAL A 212 -12.66 -2.40 -15.03
CA VAL A 212 -11.50 -2.54 -15.92
C VAL A 212 -11.04 -4.00 -16.04
N THR A 213 -10.41 -4.35 -17.15
CA THR A 213 -9.94 -5.72 -17.49
C THR A 213 -8.54 -6.04 -16.95
N SER A 214 -7.88 -5.07 -16.32
CA SER A 214 -6.49 -5.13 -15.86
C SER A 214 -6.37 -4.59 -14.44
N THR A 215 -5.22 -4.81 -13.80
CA THR A 215 -4.84 -4.14 -12.55
C THR A 215 -3.69 -3.18 -12.82
N HIS A 216 -3.43 -2.26 -11.90
CA HIS A 216 -2.38 -1.27 -12.05
C HIS A 216 -1.86 -0.79 -10.70
N ILE A 217 -0.71 -0.10 -10.70
CA ILE A 217 -0.24 0.63 -9.53
C ILE A 217 -1.15 1.84 -9.28
N ASN A 218 -1.90 1.82 -8.18
CA ASN A 218 -2.76 2.93 -7.78
C ASN A 218 -1.94 4.16 -7.39
N HIS A 219 -0.91 3.92 -6.57
CA HIS A 219 0.09 4.89 -6.18
C HIS A 219 1.40 4.18 -5.84
N LEU A 220 2.49 4.94 -5.92
CA LEU A 220 3.81 4.54 -5.49
C LEU A 220 4.35 5.63 -4.58
N THR A 221 4.69 5.25 -3.36
CA THR A 221 4.95 6.15 -2.24
C THR A 221 6.43 6.09 -1.88
N PRO A 222 7.23 7.15 -2.08
CA PRO A 222 8.57 7.22 -1.54
C PRO A 222 8.55 7.56 -0.04
N ARG A 223 9.63 7.20 0.65
CA ARG A 223 9.84 7.60 2.04
C ARG A 223 10.54 8.96 2.15
N VAL A 224 10.09 9.76 3.11
CA VAL A 224 10.73 11.01 3.53
C VAL A 224 11.04 11.02 5.03
N LEU A 225 12.10 11.74 5.42
CA LEU A 225 12.51 11.90 6.83
C LEU A 225 11.72 13.00 7.56
N ASP A 226 11.29 14.05 6.85
CA ASP A 226 10.40 15.10 7.36
C ASP A 226 9.28 15.39 6.36
N ILE A 227 8.08 14.89 6.67
CA ILE A 227 6.91 15.02 5.80
C ILE A 227 6.36 16.45 5.73
N ASP A 228 6.55 17.25 6.78
CA ASP A 228 6.08 18.63 6.81
C ASP A 228 6.96 19.50 5.91
N ALA A 229 8.30 19.31 5.98
CA ALA A 229 9.25 19.98 5.10
C ALA A 229 8.99 19.62 3.62
N LEU A 230 8.65 18.35 3.35
CA LEU A 230 8.27 17.94 2.00
C LEU A 230 6.94 18.55 1.55
N GLN A 231 5.92 18.59 2.41
CA GLN A 231 4.64 19.21 2.07
C GLN A 231 4.83 20.69 1.70
N GLN A 232 5.66 21.42 2.47
CA GLN A 232 6.03 22.80 2.16
C GLN A 232 6.77 22.91 0.83
N ALA A 233 7.82 22.10 0.62
CA ALA A 233 8.63 22.14 -0.59
C ALA A 233 7.85 21.79 -1.87
N MET A 234 6.87 20.90 -1.78
CA MET A 234 5.95 20.57 -2.87
C MET A 234 4.98 21.71 -3.17
N THR A 235 4.44 22.34 -2.12
CA THR A 235 3.53 23.50 -2.23
C THR A 235 4.22 24.70 -2.88
N GLU A 236 5.47 24.99 -2.49
CA GLU A 236 6.28 26.07 -3.08
C GLU A 236 6.57 25.83 -4.58
N ARG A 237 6.54 24.58 -5.03
CA ARG A 237 6.67 24.18 -6.45
C ARG A 237 5.33 24.18 -7.20
N GLY A 238 4.25 24.64 -6.57
CA GLY A 238 2.92 24.73 -7.17
C GLY A 238 2.15 23.41 -7.20
N ILE A 239 2.60 22.37 -6.48
CA ILE A 239 1.86 21.12 -6.37
C ILE A 239 0.85 21.23 -5.24
N THR A 240 -0.44 21.02 -5.56
CA THR A 240 -1.51 21.05 -4.57
C THR A 240 -1.50 19.79 -3.72
N MET A 241 -0.94 19.93 -2.51
CA MET A 241 -0.99 18.91 -1.46
C MET A 241 -2.38 18.83 -0.84
N ILE A 242 -2.74 17.69 -0.26
CA ILE A 242 -3.90 17.60 0.62
C ILE A 242 -3.55 18.27 1.95
N ASP A 243 -4.46 19.08 2.48
CA ASP A 243 -4.23 19.89 3.69
C ASP A 243 -3.89 19.05 4.92
N ARG A 244 -4.48 17.85 5.03
CA ARG A 244 -4.36 16.99 6.21
C ARG A 244 -3.30 15.91 6.01
N ILE A 245 -2.25 15.95 6.82
CA ILE A 245 -1.36 14.80 7.06
C ILE A 245 -2.08 13.79 7.97
N GLN A 246 -2.11 12.53 7.55
CA GLN A 246 -2.72 11.43 8.29
C GLN A 246 -1.69 10.71 9.15
N GLY A 247 -2.14 10.08 10.23
CA GLY A 247 -1.27 9.45 11.22
C GLY A 247 -1.14 10.29 12.50
N PRO A 248 -0.11 10.05 13.33
CA PRO A 248 0.10 10.83 14.54
C PRO A 248 0.42 12.30 14.22
N PRO A 249 0.17 13.21 15.18
CA PRO A 249 0.56 14.60 15.06
C PRO A 249 2.10 14.73 14.98
N ARG A 250 2.57 15.89 14.51
CA ARG A 250 3.98 16.27 14.66
C ARG A 250 4.29 16.44 16.15
N VAL A 251 5.34 15.77 16.62
CA VAL A 251 5.79 15.82 18.01
C VAL A 251 7.31 15.93 18.06
N ASP A 252 7.85 16.53 19.12
CA ASP A 252 9.31 16.62 19.33
C ASP A 252 9.91 15.28 19.79
N GLY A 253 9.08 14.38 20.34
CA GLY A 253 9.48 13.06 20.81
C GLY A 253 9.58 12.00 19.69
N PRO A 254 9.66 10.71 20.08
CA PRO A 254 9.75 9.61 19.13
C PRO A 254 8.58 9.62 18.16
N GLN A 255 8.90 9.61 16.86
CA GLN A 255 7.90 9.45 15.81
C GLN A 255 7.42 8.00 15.83
N VAL A 256 6.11 7.76 15.90
CA VAL A 256 5.52 6.42 15.99
C VAL A 256 4.77 6.06 14.70
N LEU A 257 4.71 4.77 14.38
CA LEU A 257 4.00 4.24 13.21
C LEU A 257 4.43 4.97 11.91
N LEU A 258 3.51 5.66 11.23
CA LEU A 258 3.81 6.49 10.08
C LEU A 258 2.92 7.72 10.02
N ARG A 259 3.42 8.76 9.38
CA ARG A 259 2.66 9.91 8.90
C ARG A 259 2.62 9.86 7.37
N GLN A 260 1.50 10.22 6.76
CA GLN A 260 1.37 10.19 5.30
C GLN A 260 0.49 11.32 4.77
N THR A 261 0.77 11.77 3.55
CA THR A 261 -0.05 12.73 2.81
C THR A 261 0.00 12.41 1.32
N SER A 262 -0.88 13.00 0.53
CA SER A 262 -0.87 12.87 -0.92
C SER A 262 -1.01 14.24 -1.58
N PHE A 263 -0.68 14.31 -2.86
CA PHE A 263 -1.10 15.43 -3.71
C PHE A 263 -2.28 15.00 -4.56
N ARG A 264 -3.09 15.98 -4.97
CA ARG A 264 -4.32 15.70 -5.70
C ARG A 264 -4.04 14.91 -6.99
N ALA A 265 -4.84 13.87 -7.22
CA ALA A 265 -4.80 13.07 -8.44
C ALA A 265 -4.84 13.96 -9.69
N LEU A 266 -3.88 13.76 -10.59
CA LEU A 266 -3.92 14.39 -11.91
C LEU A 266 -5.10 13.79 -12.70
N ALA A 267 -5.78 14.62 -13.50
CA ALA A 267 -6.79 14.13 -14.42
C ALA A 267 -6.11 13.24 -15.46
N GLU A 268 -6.34 11.94 -15.37
CA GLU A 268 -5.72 10.95 -16.22
C GLU A 268 -6.55 10.75 -17.49
N PRO A 269 -5.97 10.94 -18.69
CA PRO A 269 -6.66 10.64 -19.94
C PRO A 269 -7.05 9.17 -20.02
N ARG A 270 -8.33 8.89 -20.22
CA ARG A 270 -8.88 7.54 -20.39
C ARG A 270 -9.83 7.50 -21.57
N ARG A 271 -9.87 6.34 -22.24
CA ARG A 271 -10.84 6.08 -23.30
C ARG A 271 -12.06 5.41 -22.70
N PHE A 272 -13.23 5.85 -23.10
CA PHE A 272 -14.50 5.29 -22.70
C PHE A 272 -15.24 4.76 -23.91
N ARG A 273 -15.88 3.61 -23.77
CA ARG A 273 -16.80 3.06 -24.74
C ARG A 273 -18.23 3.29 -24.26
N SER A 274 -19.03 3.93 -25.11
CA SER A 274 -20.47 4.12 -24.85
C SER A 274 -21.26 2.84 -25.17
N PRO A 275 -22.54 2.76 -24.75
CA PRO A 275 -23.43 1.66 -25.15
C PRO A 275 -23.63 1.54 -26.67
N SER A 276 -23.48 2.62 -27.44
CA SER A 276 -23.54 2.58 -28.91
C SER A 276 -22.24 2.08 -29.56
N GLY A 277 -21.20 1.80 -28.78
CA GLY A 277 -19.90 1.34 -29.24
C GLY A 277 -18.89 2.45 -29.57
N GLU A 278 -19.33 3.71 -29.52
CA GLU A 278 -18.48 4.89 -29.74
C GLU A 278 -17.39 4.99 -28.67
N VAL A 279 -16.16 5.30 -29.08
CA VAL A 279 -15.03 5.49 -28.17
C VAL A 279 -14.71 6.97 -28.08
N THR A 280 -14.77 7.52 -26.87
CA THR A 280 -14.47 8.93 -26.58
C THR A 280 -13.33 9.06 -25.58
N ASP A 281 -12.57 10.14 -25.68
CA ASP A 281 -11.59 10.50 -24.66
C ASP A 281 -12.30 11.20 -23.50
N GLY A 282 -11.90 10.84 -22.29
CA GLY A 282 -12.35 11.44 -21.04
C GLY A 282 -11.21 11.44 -20.02
N THR A 283 -11.53 11.73 -18.76
CA THR A 283 -10.54 11.65 -17.69
C THR A 283 -11.07 10.93 -16.47
N LEU A 284 -10.19 10.23 -15.76
CA LEU A 284 -10.44 9.69 -14.43
C LEU A 284 -9.46 10.31 -13.43
N ARG A 285 -9.86 10.34 -12.16
CA ARG A 285 -9.01 10.77 -11.04
C ARG A 285 -8.80 9.61 -10.08
N VAL A 286 -8.06 8.61 -10.56
CA VAL A 286 -7.89 7.33 -9.84
C VAL A 286 -6.48 7.15 -9.26
N ARG A 287 -5.46 7.78 -9.86
CA ARG A 287 -4.07 7.69 -9.41
C ARG A 287 -3.58 9.01 -8.81
N PHE A 288 -2.87 8.92 -7.70
CA PHE A 288 -2.28 10.06 -6.99
C PHE A 288 -0.86 9.71 -6.54
N GLY A 289 -0.05 10.72 -6.24
CA GLY A 289 1.19 10.48 -5.53
C GLY A 289 0.96 10.63 -4.04
N GLU A 290 1.44 9.66 -3.29
CA GLU A 290 1.45 9.64 -1.83
C GLU A 290 2.89 9.71 -1.37
N VAL A 291 3.11 10.19 -0.15
CA VAL A 291 4.41 10.23 0.52
C VAL A 291 4.25 9.88 1.99
N GLU A 292 5.24 9.19 2.54
CA GLU A 292 5.20 8.73 3.92
C GLU A 292 6.48 9.02 4.70
N GLN A 293 6.31 9.29 6.00
CA GLN A 293 7.38 9.33 6.98
C GLN A 293 7.13 8.22 8.00
N ARG A 294 8.09 7.30 8.13
CA ARG A 294 7.99 6.14 9.03
C ARG A 294 8.77 6.35 10.31
N GLY A 295 8.12 6.05 11.42
CA GLY A 295 8.62 6.07 12.79
C GLY A 295 8.88 4.66 13.34
N VAL A 296 8.91 4.56 14.68
CA VAL A 296 9.09 3.30 15.41
C VAL A 296 7.78 2.48 15.44
N ALA A 297 7.90 1.16 15.34
CA ALA A 297 6.79 0.22 15.50
C ALA A 297 6.32 0.19 16.95
N LEU A 298 5.00 0.24 17.16
CA LEU A 298 4.39 0.18 18.50
C LEU A 298 4.10 -1.26 18.91
N THR A 299 4.23 -1.56 20.20
CA THR A 299 3.67 -2.78 20.80
C THR A 299 2.15 -2.71 20.80
N ARG A 300 1.46 -3.81 21.16
CA ARG A 300 -0.01 -3.79 21.33
C ARG A 300 -0.45 -2.74 22.35
N ALA A 301 0.24 -2.62 23.48
CA ALA A 301 -0.01 -1.59 24.48
C ALA A 301 0.25 -0.17 23.95
N GLY A 302 1.32 0.03 23.17
CA GLY A 302 1.56 1.28 22.48
C GLY A 302 0.45 1.63 21.49
N ARG A 303 -0.05 0.63 20.75
CA ARG A 303 -1.14 0.80 19.79
C ARG A 303 -2.45 1.19 20.47
N GLU A 304 -2.79 0.57 21.60
CA GLU A 304 -3.98 0.96 22.39
C GLU A 304 -3.89 2.43 22.83
N ARG A 305 -2.71 2.89 23.27
CA ARG A 305 -2.50 4.30 23.62
C ARG A 305 -2.59 5.23 22.42
N TYR A 306 -2.08 4.80 21.27
CA TYR A 306 -2.21 5.51 20.00
C TYR A 306 -3.68 5.68 19.63
N ASP A 307 -4.46 4.60 19.63
CA ASP A 307 -5.87 4.64 19.26
C ASP A 307 -6.66 5.53 20.26
N ALA A 308 -6.35 5.46 21.56
CA ALA A 308 -6.93 6.35 22.56
C ALA A 308 -6.59 7.84 22.32
N ALA A 309 -5.34 8.17 22.02
CA ALA A 309 -4.91 9.54 21.72
C ALA A 309 -5.57 10.07 20.45
N MET A 310 -5.65 9.24 19.40
CA MET A 310 -6.23 9.60 18.11
C MET A 310 -7.76 9.75 18.14
N SER A 311 -8.42 9.20 19.17
CA SER A 311 -9.86 9.39 19.39
C SER A 311 -10.21 10.78 19.94
N ALA A 312 -9.23 11.53 20.45
CA ALA A 312 -9.45 12.87 20.96
C ALA A 312 -9.75 13.86 19.83
N PRO A 313 -10.55 14.92 20.07
CA PRO A 313 -10.81 15.97 19.07
C PRO A 313 -9.53 16.66 18.56
N ASP A 314 -8.54 16.79 19.44
CA ASP A 314 -7.20 17.28 19.12
C ASP A 314 -6.15 16.31 19.70
N PRO A 315 -5.68 15.33 18.90
CA PRO A 315 -4.66 14.38 19.32
C PRO A 315 -3.34 15.04 19.73
N ALA A 316 -2.98 16.18 19.12
CA ALA A 316 -1.73 16.87 19.42
C ALA A 316 -1.75 17.45 20.85
N ALA A 317 -2.86 18.04 21.26
CA ALA A 317 -3.02 18.61 22.60
C ALA A 317 -2.95 17.57 23.72
N VAL A 318 -3.35 16.32 23.46
CA VAL A 318 -3.37 15.25 24.47
C VAL A 318 -2.18 14.29 24.38
N TRP A 319 -1.35 14.37 23.33
CA TRP A 319 -0.32 13.38 23.02
C TRP A 319 0.59 13.04 24.20
N HIS A 320 1.07 14.07 24.91
CA HIS A 320 1.94 13.96 26.09
C HIS A 320 1.36 13.13 27.24
N ARG A 321 0.04 12.92 27.28
CA ARG A 321 -0.64 12.09 28.29
C ARG A 321 -0.56 10.60 27.95
N HIS A 322 -0.34 10.27 26.68
CA HIS A 322 -0.34 8.91 26.16
C HIS A 322 1.07 8.39 25.91
N PHE A 323 1.95 9.24 25.37
CA PHE A 323 3.32 8.89 24.99
C PHE A 323 4.37 9.69 25.76
N PRO A 324 5.42 9.01 26.28
CA PRO A 324 6.63 9.67 26.76
C PRO A 324 7.32 10.55 25.72
N ALA A 325 8.16 11.47 26.20
CA ALA A 325 8.83 12.44 25.35
C ALA A 325 10.14 11.92 24.74
N THR A 326 10.68 10.81 25.25
CA THR A 326 11.98 10.27 24.85
C THR A 326 11.92 8.79 24.47
N ASP A 327 12.85 8.35 23.61
CA ASP A 327 12.98 6.93 23.26
C ASP A 327 13.34 6.06 24.48
N ALA A 328 14.10 6.60 25.44
CA ALA A 328 14.46 5.88 26.66
C ALA A 328 13.23 5.54 27.51
N GLU A 329 12.32 6.50 27.68
CA GLU A 329 11.07 6.28 28.39
C GLU A 329 10.09 5.39 27.59
N MET A 330 10.07 5.52 26.26
CA MET A 330 9.29 4.65 25.37
C MET A 330 9.71 3.18 25.49
N ALA A 331 11.02 2.92 25.45
CA ALA A 331 11.60 1.60 25.63
C ALA A 331 11.31 1.04 27.03
N ALA A 332 11.59 1.83 28.08
CA ALA A 332 11.34 1.43 29.46
C ALA A 332 9.85 1.14 29.76
N SER A 333 8.94 1.82 29.07
CA SER A 333 7.49 1.63 29.21
C SER A 333 6.94 0.49 28.33
N GLY A 334 7.76 -0.15 27.49
CA GLY A 334 7.33 -1.22 26.60
C GLY A 334 6.28 -0.79 25.56
N LEU A 335 6.27 0.47 25.15
CA LEU A 335 5.26 1.02 24.22
C LEU A 335 5.66 0.89 22.76
N ALA A 336 6.95 0.75 22.48
CA ALA A 336 7.48 0.58 21.13
C ALA A 336 8.60 -0.45 21.11
N TYR A 337 8.88 -0.99 19.93
CA TYR A 337 9.91 -1.99 19.72
C TYR A 337 11.27 -1.32 19.49
N TYR A 338 12.25 -1.72 20.28
CA TYR A 338 13.66 -1.33 20.19
C TYR A 338 14.51 -2.60 20.22
N VAL A 339 15.55 -2.66 19.39
CA VAL A 339 16.41 -3.85 19.33
C VAL A 339 17.19 -3.98 20.64
N ASP A 340 17.04 -5.12 21.31
CA ASP A 340 17.57 -5.41 22.66
C ASP A 340 17.18 -4.37 23.72
N GLY A 341 16.07 -3.65 23.50
CA GLY A 341 15.64 -2.54 24.35
C GLY A 341 16.52 -1.28 24.26
N ASP A 342 17.47 -1.22 23.33
CA ASP A 342 18.35 -0.06 23.13
C ASP A 342 17.57 1.12 22.50
N PRO A 343 17.36 2.24 23.23
CA PRO A 343 16.61 3.40 22.74
C PRO A 343 17.19 4.05 21.47
N SER A 344 18.47 3.78 21.17
CA SER A 344 19.13 4.27 19.95
C SER A 344 18.84 3.43 18.71
N ARG A 345 18.29 2.22 18.88
CA ARG A 345 17.99 1.24 17.81
C ARG A 345 16.48 0.97 17.71
N PRO A 346 15.66 1.96 17.32
CA PRO A 346 14.23 1.76 17.12
C PRO A 346 13.95 0.77 15.98
N VAL A 347 13.00 -0.14 16.18
CA VAL A 347 12.49 -0.99 15.10
C VAL A 347 11.54 -0.17 14.24
N VAL A 348 11.86 0.00 12.97
CA VAL A 348 11.07 0.80 12.02
C VAL A 348 9.71 0.15 11.80
N TYR A 349 8.64 0.95 11.75
CA TYR A 349 7.32 0.47 11.34
C TYR A 349 7.28 0.21 9.83
N GLU A 350 7.06 -1.05 9.46
CA GLU A 350 7.06 -1.55 8.07
C GLU A 350 5.64 -1.74 7.48
N ASP A 351 4.61 -1.58 8.31
CA ASP A 351 3.22 -1.84 7.93
C ASP A 351 2.45 -0.53 7.67
N PHE A 352 1.12 -0.63 7.61
CA PHE A 352 0.21 0.46 7.23
C PHE A 352 -0.74 0.82 8.37
N LEU A 353 -1.27 2.04 8.40
CA LEU A 353 -2.30 2.41 9.36
C LEU A 353 -3.67 1.90 8.87
N PRO A 354 -4.44 1.16 9.68
CA PRO A 354 -5.72 0.60 9.25
C PRO A 354 -6.76 1.66 8.83
N ALA A 355 -6.82 2.80 9.55
CA ALA A 355 -7.80 3.85 9.30
C ALA A 355 -7.39 4.86 8.20
N SER A 356 -6.09 5.01 7.92
CA SER A 356 -5.61 6.02 6.96
C SER A 356 -5.74 5.57 5.51
N ALA A 357 -5.70 4.26 5.24
CA ALA A 357 -5.97 3.73 3.91
C ALA A 357 -7.33 4.24 3.40
N ALA A 358 -8.39 4.10 4.20
CA ALA A 358 -9.73 4.62 3.90
C ALA A 358 -9.77 6.16 3.78
N GLY A 359 -9.04 6.88 4.64
CA GLY A 359 -8.96 8.34 4.62
C GLY A 359 -8.32 8.91 3.35
N ILE A 360 -7.21 8.31 2.89
CA ILE A 360 -6.56 8.63 1.61
C ILE A 360 -7.46 8.25 0.44
N PHE A 361 -8.14 7.09 0.50
CA PHE A 361 -9.09 6.71 -0.54
C PHE A 361 -10.19 7.77 -0.67
N ARG A 362 -10.73 8.31 0.43
CA ARG A 362 -11.74 9.36 0.38
C ARG A 362 -11.19 10.71 -0.10
N SER A 363 -10.06 11.19 0.43
CA SER A 363 -9.57 12.54 0.12
C SER A 363 -9.17 12.72 -1.34
N ASN A 364 -8.96 11.60 -2.06
CA ASN A 364 -8.62 11.58 -3.48
C ASN A 364 -9.82 11.31 -4.40
N LEU A 365 -11.02 11.04 -3.87
CA LEU A 365 -12.22 10.73 -4.64
C LEU A 365 -13.30 11.81 -4.38
N ASP A 366 -13.82 12.42 -5.46
CA ASP A 366 -14.76 13.57 -5.38
C ASP A 366 -16.17 13.18 -4.86
N THR A 367 -16.43 11.92 -4.50
CA THR A 367 -17.75 11.42 -4.05
C THR A 367 -17.66 10.58 -2.77
N ALA A 368 -18.54 10.87 -1.81
CA ALA A 368 -18.69 10.09 -0.58
C ALA A 368 -19.50 8.82 -0.86
N SER A 369 -18.99 7.66 -0.42
CA SER A 369 -19.77 6.42 -0.38
C SER A 369 -20.90 6.56 0.66
N ALA A 370 -22.10 6.08 0.32
CA ALA A 370 -23.24 6.11 1.22
C ALA A 370 -22.97 5.27 2.49
N ALA A 371 -23.54 5.69 3.63
CA ALA A 371 -23.45 4.93 4.86
C ALA A 371 -24.08 3.54 4.66
N VAL A 372 -23.30 2.51 4.97
CA VAL A 372 -23.71 1.12 4.92
C VAL A 372 -24.66 0.82 6.08
N GLN A 373 -25.83 0.23 5.78
CA GLN A 373 -26.78 -0.26 6.79
C GLN A 373 -26.81 -1.79 6.82
N GLY A 374 -26.82 -2.38 8.02
CA GLY A 374 -26.85 -3.84 8.23
C GLY A 374 -25.52 -4.39 8.78
N GLY A 375 -25.60 -5.56 9.43
CA GLY A 375 -24.42 -6.26 9.96
C GLY A 375 -23.66 -7.02 8.87
N ASP A 376 -22.35 -7.22 9.08
CA ASP A 376 -21.56 -8.11 8.23
C ASP A 376 -22.07 -9.56 8.39
N THR A 377 -22.47 -10.17 7.26
CA THR A 377 -22.97 -11.55 7.20
C THR A 377 -22.04 -12.45 6.39
N THR A 378 -20.83 -11.95 6.07
CA THR A 378 -19.84 -12.65 5.26
C THR A 378 -18.81 -13.38 6.13
N GLU A 379 -17.98 -14.18 5.48
CA GLU A 379 -16.87 -14.91 6.12
C GLU A 379 -15.53 -14.16 6.03
N TYR A 380 -15.52 -12.91 5.55
CA TYR A 380 -14.28 -12.18 5.33
C TYR A 380 -13.56 -11.92 6.66
N CYS A 381 -12.48 -12.67 6.88
CA CYS A 381 -11.57 -12.53 8.00
C CYS A 381 -10.15 -12.94 7.58
N GLN A 382 -9.18 -12.77 8.46
CA GLN A 382 -7.80 -13.17 8.21
C GLN A 382 -7.67 -14.66 7.87
N ASP A 383 -8.32 -15.54 8.63
CA ASP A 383 -8.26 -16.99 8.40
C ASP A 383 -8.87 -17.40 7.06
N TRP A 384 -10.01 -16.79 6.71
CA TRP A 384 -10.64 -16.98 5.41
C TRP A 384 -9.71 -16.54 4.28
N MET A 385 -9.10 -15.34 4.40
CA MET A 385 -8.21 -14.81 3.37
C MET A 385 -6.98 -15.72 3.21
N ALA A 386 -6.34 -16.11 4.31
CA ALA A 386 -5.20 -17.01 4.32
C ALA A 386 -5.53 -18.36 3.63
N GLY A 387 -6.67 -18.95 3.98
CA GLY A 387 -7.14 -20.21 3.37
C GLY A 387 -7.46 -20.08 1.87
N ARG A 388 -7.92 -18.89 1.43
CA ARG A 388 -8.24 -18.63 0.03
C ARG A 388 -7.02 -18.35 -0.85
N ILE A 389 -6.02 -17.66 -0.31
CA ILE A 389 -4.81 -17.31 -1.07
C ILE A 389 -3.78 -18.45 -1.03
N GLY A 390 -3.87 -19.37 -0.08
CA GLY A 390 -2.91 -20.46 0.07
C GLY A 390 -1.58 -20.05 0.72
N HIS A 391 -1.55 -18.89 1.37
CA HIS A 391 -0.39 -18.33 2.06
C HIS A 391 -0.78 -17.93 3.49
N HIS A 392 0.11 -18.15 4.45
CA HIS A 392 -0.08 -17.68 5.81
C HIS A 392 0.03 -16.16 5.87
N ILE A 393 -0.97 -15.50 6.45
CA ILE A 393 -0.92 -14.06 6.72
C ILE A 393 -0.22 -13.87 8.07
N HIS A 394 1.00 -13.33 8.03
CA HIS A 394 1.81 -13.13 9.22
C HIS A 394 1.24 -12.04 10.12
N ASP A 395 1.31 -12.24 11.44
CA ASP A 395 1.05 -11.17 12.41
C ASP A 395 2.25 -10.21 12.43
N PRO A 396 2.06 -8.91 12.12
CA PRO A 396 3.15 -7.94 12.19
C PRO A 396 3.79 -7.83 13.59
N TYR A 397 3.03 -8.02 14.68
CA TYR A 397 3.57 -7.93 16.04
C TYR A 397 4.59 -9.02 16.33
N ASP A 398 4.33 -10.25 15.88
CA ASP A 398 5.28 -11.37 16.03
C ASP A 398 6.59 -11.09 15.27
N LEU A 399 6.49 -10.44 14.09
CA LEU A 399 7.66 -10.04 13.32
C LEU A 399 8.45 -8.93 14.01
N TYR A 400 7.79 -7.91 14.56
CA TYR A 400 8.47 -6.85 15.31
C TYR A 400 9.11 -7.36 16.59
N GLU A 401 8.44 -8.28 17.30
CA GLU A 401 9.00 -8.91 18.49
C GLU A 401 10.25 -9.72 18.15
N LYS A 402 10.24 -10.47 17.04
CA LYS A 402 11.43 -11.19 16.56
C LYS A 402 12.61 -10.24 16.27
N VAL A 403 12.35 -9.10 15.65
CA VAL A 403 13.38 -8.08 15.34
C VAL A 403 13.85 -7.33 16.60
N ALA A 404 12.99 -7.19 17.61
CA ALA A 404 13.38 -6.56 18.87
C ALA A 404 14.33 -7.44 19.71
N HIS A 405 14.39 -8.74 19.44
CA HIS A 405 15.21 -9.72 20.17
C HIS A 405 16.37 -10.29 19.31
N SER A 406 16.78 -9.61 18.23
CA SER A 406 17.77 -10.10 17.26
C SER A 406 19.17 -9.53 17.37
#